data_AF-A0A1J8QDB4-F1
#
_entry.id   AF-A0A1J8QDB4-F1
#
_cell.length_a   1.000
_cell.length_b   1.000
_cell.length_c   1.000
_cell.angle_alpha   90.00
_cell.angle_beta   90.00
_cell.angle_gamma   90.00
#
_symmetry.space_group_name_H-M   'P 1'
#
loop_
_entity.id
_entity.type
_entity.pdbx_description
1 polymer ?
#
loop_
_entity_poly.entity_id
_entity_poly.type
_entity_poly.pdbx_seq_one_letter_code
_entity_poly.pdbx_strand_id
1 'polypeptide(L)'
;MTLCEYVGLLIHLGRANNVFILQHAEQCRHWSKSVASSRKHELDDLRSNRKDAIVTRLTEAGYKSELDYMGISWLQQQDKSLFRAKTLDNKEWDRIRPDLVARLDPVRVRLLEDKIYGQRRKILMTECTKYLQQPPLPGAAFDVMPNAADVAEFAPFRDIIMSPESTSITASSFISAFQQLPDFVPSWRAKIDHEFMDQFEANHDDHGK
;
A
#
# COMPACT_ATOMS: atom_id res chain seq x y z
N MET A 1 -0.37 -44.53 -74.77
CA MET A 1 -0.26 -44.14 -73.35
C MET A 1 -0.39 -45.40 -72.52
N THR A 2 0.68 -45.83 -71.85
CA THR A 2 0.65 -47.08 -71.07
C THR A 2 0.00 -46.84 -69.70
N LEU A 3 -0.57 -47.88 -69.09
CA LEU A 3 -1.11 -47.83 -67.72
C LEU A 3 -0.09 -47.25 -66.71
N CYS A 4 1.20 -47.47 -66.95
CA CYS A 4 2.30 -46.94 -66.14
C CYS A 4 2.41 -45.39 -66.23
N GLU A 5 2.21 -44.81 -67.41
CA GLU A 5 2.22 -43.35 -67.61
C GLU A 5 1.03 -42.67 -66.95
N TYR A 6 -0.15 -43.30 -66.98
CA TYR A 6 -1.37 -42.79 -66.37
C TYR A 6 -1.30 -42.80 -64.82
N VAL A 7 -0.78 -43.89 -64.24
CA VAL A 7 -0.54 -43.99 -62.80
C VAL A 7 0.52 -42.98 -62.34
N GLY A 8 1.58 -42.77 -63.14
CA GLY A 8 2.59 -41.73 -62.88
C GLY A 8 1.98 -40.32 -62.83
N LEU A 9 1.14 -39.97 -63.81
CA LEU A 9 0.43 -38.69 -63.86
C LEU A 9 -0.49 -38.46 -62.66
N LEU A 10 -1.25 -39.49 -62.23
CA LEU A 10 -2.12 -39.40 -61.05
C LEU A 10 -1.34 -39.22 -59.74
N ILE A 11 -0.20 -39.91 -59.59
CA ILE A 11 0.68 -39.75 -58.42
C ILE A 11 1.30 -38.34 -58.40
N HIS A 12 1.74 -37.82 -59.55
CA HIS A 12 2.29 -36.47 -59.66
C HIS A 12 1.24 -35.39 -59.36
N LEU A 13 0.01 -35.53 -59.88
CA LEU A 13 -1.11 -34.64 -59.58
C LEU A 13 -1.51 -34.71 -58.10
N GLY A 14 -1.56 -35.91 -57.51
CA GLY A 14 -1.82 -36.09 -56.09
C GLY A 14 -0.77 -35.46 -55.18
N ARG A 15 0.52 -35.59 -55.54
CA ARG A 15 1.64 -34.95 -54.84
C ARG A 15 1.59 -33.42 -54.96
N ALA A 16 1.34 -32.88 -56.14
CA ALA A 16 1.22 -31.44 -56.35
C ALA A 16 0.04 -30.84 -55.56
N ASN A 17 -1.10 -31.53 -55.52
CA ASN A 17 -2.25 -31.13 -54.71
C ASN A 17 -1.93 -31.16 -53.21
N ASN A 18 -1.20 -32.18 -52.74
CA ASN A 18 -0.77 -32.26 -51.34
C ASN A 18 0.18 -31.11 -50.95
N VAL A 19 1.13 -30.77 -51.82
CA VAL A 19 2.04 -29.62 -51.60
C VAL A 19 1.25 -28.31 -51.51
N PHE A 20 0.27 -28.10 -52.39
CA PHE A 20 -0.60 -26.93 -52.35
C PHE A 20 -1.41 -26.85 -51.05
N ILE A 21 -2.00 -27.98 -50.63
CA ILE A 21 -2.76 -28.08 -49.37
C ILE A 21 -1.86 -27.75 -48.16
N LEU A 22 -0.64 -28.27 -48.11
CA LEU A 22 0.30 -28.00 -47.03
C LEU A 22 0.76 -26.54 -47.00
N GLN A 23 1.04 -25.95 -48.16
CA GLN A 23 1.40 -24.52 -48.27
C GLN A 23 0.25 -23.63 -47.80
N HIS A 24 -0.98 -23.92 -48.23
CA HIS A 24 -2.15 -23.17 -47.79
C HIS A 24 -2.39 -23.34 -46.28
N ALA A 25 -2.25 -24.56 -45.74
CA ALA A 25 -2.36 -24.82 -44.31
C ALA A 25 -1.34 -24.01 -43.49
N GLU A 26 -0.10 -23.88 -43.95
CA GLU A 26 0.91 -23.06 -43.27
C GLU A 26 0.57 -21.57 -43.37
N GLN A 27 0.05 -21.08 -44.51
CA GLN A 27 -0.45 -19.71 -44.63
C GLN A 27 -1.60 -19.43 -43.66
N CYS A 28 -2.58 -20.34 -43.55
CA CYS A 28 -3.66 -20.23 -42.57
C CYS A 28 -3.14 -20.22 -41.13
N ARG A 29 -2.12 -21.04 -40.83
CA ARG A 29 -1.47 -21.07 -39.51
C ARG A 29 -0.76 -19.76 -39.19
N HIS A 30 -0.03 -19.21 -40.15
CA HIS A 30 0.63 -17.90 -40.03
C HIS A 30 -0.39 -16.78 -39.81
N TRP A 31 -1.46 -16.75 -40.60
CA TRP A 31 -2.54 -15.79 -40.44
C TRP A 31 -3.20 -15.89 -39.05
N SER A 32 -3.53 -17.11 -38.60
CA SER A 32 -4.13 -17.34 -37.28
C SER A 32 -3.22 -16.84 -36.14
N LYS A 33 -1.91 -17.13 -36.20
CA LYS A 33 -0.93 -16.60 -35.25
C LYS A 33 -0.85 -15.08 -35.29
N SER A 34 -0.85 -14.48 -36.49
CA SER A 34 -0.80 -13.04 -36.67
C SER A 34 -2.03 -12.35 -36.06
N VAL A 35 -3.24 -12.85 -36.35
CA VAL A 35 -4.49 -12.35 -35.76
C VAL A 35 -4.50 -12.47 -34.24
N ALA A 36 -4.05 -13.62 -33.70
CA ALA A 36 -3.95 -13.81 -32.26
C ALA A 36 -2.96 -12.83 -31.62
N SER A 37 -1.83 -12.56 -32.27
CA SER A 37 -0.83 -11.59 -31.80
C SER A 37 -1.38 -10.16 -31.83
N SER A 38 -2.03 -9.75 -32.92
CA SER A 38 -2.66 -8.43 -33.03
C SER A 38 -3.71 -8.23 -31.95
N ARG A 39 -4.61 -9.21 -31.75
CA ARG A 39 -5.62 -9.15 -30.69
C ARG A 39 -4.99 -9.08 -29.29
N LYS A 40 -3.89 -9.79 -29.06
CA LYS A 40 -3.16 -9.71 -27.78
C LYS A 40 -2.64 -8.29 -27.54
N HIS A 41 -2.01 -7.68 -28.54
CA HIS A 41 -1.53 -6.29 -28.45
C HIS A 41 -2.67 -5.31 -28.19
N GLU A 42 -3.78 -5.39 -28.92
CA GLU A 42 -4.95 -4.55 -28.68
C GLU A 42 -5.47 -4.65 -27.24
N LEU A 43 -5.53 -5.88 -26.69
CA LEU A 43 -5.95 -6.09 -25.31
C LEU A 43 -4.94 -5.52 -24.30
N ASP A 44 -3.64 -5.65 -24.56
CA ASP A 44 -2.59 -5.11 -23.71
C ASP A 44 -2.59 -3.57 -23.72
N ASP A 45 -2.79 -2.96 -24.90
CA ASP A 45 -2.95 -1.51 -25.06
C ASP A 45 -4.15 -1.00 -24.27
N LEU A 46 -5.30 -1.69 -24.35
CA LEU A 46 -6.50 -1.35 -23.57
C LEU A 46 -6.23 -1.43 -22.06
N ARG A 47 -5.46 -2.41 -21.58
CA ARG A 47 -5.09 -2.53 -20.17
C ARG A 47 -4.14 -1.40 -19.75
N SER A 48 -3.17 -1.06 -20.58
CA SER A 48 -2.22 0.02 -20.31
C SER A 48 -2.93 1.36 -20.25
N ASN A 49 -3.73 1.70 -21.26
CA ASN A 49 -4.51 2.94 -21.31
C ASN A 49 -5.45 3.07 -20.10
N ARG A 50 -6.07 1.96 -19.71
CA ARG A 50 -6.93 1.92 -18.52
C ARG A 50 -6.13 2.18 -17.24
N LYS A 51 -4.96 1.53 -17.08
CA LYS A 51 -4.07 1.72 -15.94
C LYS A 51 -3.66 3.19 -15.84
N ASP A 52 -3.25 3.80 -16.95
CA ASP A 52 -2.82 5.18 -16.99
C ASP A 52 -3.97 6.13 -16.62
N ALA A 53 -5.18 5.87 -17.14
CA ALA A 53 -6.37 6.64 -16.77
C ALA A 53 -6.70 6.57 -15.26
N ILE A 54 -6.56 5.38 -14.64
CA ILE A 54 -6.75 5.22 -13.18
C ILE A 54 -5.69 6.00 -12.42
N VAL A 55 -4.42 5.88 -12.81
CA VAL A 55 -3.29 6.59 -12.16
C VAL A 55 -3.48 8.10 -12.26
N THR A 56 -3.81 8.62 -13.44
CA THR A 56 -4.08 10.05 -13.65
C THR A 56 -5.19 10.53 -12.74
N ARG A 57 -6.34 9.86 -12.71
CA ARG A 57 -7.49 10.30 -11.88
C ARG A 57 -7.21 10.20 -10.38
N LEU A 58 -6.48 9.19 -9.92
CA LEU A 58 -6.06 9.10 -8.52
C LEU A 58 -5.05 10.20 -8.17
N THR A 59 -4.14 10.53 -9.08
CA THR A 59 -3.20 11.64 -8.94
C THR A 59 -3.94 12.98 -8.83
N GLU A 60 -4.90 13.23 -9.70
CA GLU A 60 -5.78 14.41 -9.67
C GLU A 60 -6.62 14.48 -8.39
N ALA A 61 -7.00 13.32 -7.83
CA ALA A 61 -7.67 13.22 -6.54
C ALA A 61 -6.73 13.36 -5.32
N GLY A 62 -5.43 13.62 -5.55
CA GLY A 62 -4.44 13.87 -4.49
C GLY A 62 -3.76 12.63 -3.93
N TYR A 63 -3.86 11.47 -4.59
CA TYR A 63 -3.26 10.20 -4.12
C TYR A 63 -1.90 9.86 -4.74
N LYS A 64 -1.21 10.86 -5.30
CA LYS A 64 0.08 10.64 -5.97
C LYS A 64 1.11 10.03 -5.02
N SER A 65 1.25 10.59 -3.82
CA SER A 65 2.27 10.19 -2.85
C SER A 65 2.10 8.74 -2.41
N GLU A 66 0.86 8.28 -2.27
CA GLU A 66 0.51 6.90 -1.90
C GLU A 66 0.80 5.94 -3.05
N LEU A 67 0.51 6.35 -4.29
CA LEU A 67 0.87 5.59 -5.49
C LEU A 67 2.38 5.47 -5.67
N ASP A 68 3.13 6.54 -5.40
CA ASP A 68 4.59 6.53 -5.47
C ASP A 68 5.20 5.66 -4.35
N TYR A 69 4.55 5.56 -3.19
CA TYR A 69 5.02 4.76 -2.05
C TYR A 69 4.76 3.26 -2.22
N MET A 70 3.55 2.85 -2.62
CA MET A 70 3.21 1.41 -2.76
C MET A 70 3.43 0.86 -4.17
N GLY A 71 3.42 1.74 -5.18
CA GLY A 71 3.38 1.36 -6.58
C GLY A 71 1.98 0.91 -7.04
N ILE A 72 1.68 1.20 -8.31
CA ILE A 72 0.42 0.76 -8.95
C ILE A 72 0.27 -0.76 -9.03
N SER A 73 1.37 -1.51 -9.01
CA SER A 73 1.37 -2.97 -8.99
C SER A 73 0.72 -3.54 -7.73
N TRP A 74 0.82 -2.85 -6.59
CA TRP A 74 0.14 -3.25 -5.37
C TRP A 74 -1.39 -3.26 -5.56
N LEU A 75 -1.97 -2.22 -6.18
CA LEU A 75 -3.40 -2.20 -6.52
C LEU A 75 -3.77 -3.32 -7.51
N GLN A 76 -2.91 -3.61 -8.48
CA GLN A 76 -3.12 -4.70 -9.45
C GLN A 76 -3.16 -6.08 -8.78
N GLN A 77 -2.36 -6.29 -7.74
CA GLN A 77 -2.35 -7.54 -6.97
C GLN A 77 -3.62 -7.69 -6.13
N GLN A 78 -4.11 -6.59 -5.56
CA GLN A 78 -5.32 -6.57 -4.74
C GLN A 78 -6.59 -6.79 -5.56
N ASP A 79 -6.66 -6.24 -6.77
CA ASP A 79 -7.80 -6.45 -7.66
C ASP A 79 -7.40 -6.40 -9.15
N LYS A 80 -7.26 -7.59 -9.73
CA LYS A 80 -6.96 -7.76 -11.15
C LYS A 80 -8.09 -7.26 -12.06
N SER A 81 -9.33 -7.24 -11.58
CA SER A 81 -10.49 -6.83 -12.39
C SER A 81 -10.51 -5.33 -12.69
N LEU A 82 -9.82 -4.54 -11.85
CA LEU A 82 -9.61 -3.11 -12.07
C LEU A 82 -8.81 -2.82 -13.32
N PHE A 83 -7.99 -3.76 -13.81
CA PHE A 83 -7.07 -3.57 -14.94
C PHE A 83 -7.42 -4.50 -16.11
N ARG A 84 -8.70 -4.81 -16.29
CA ARG A 84 -9.20 -5.55 -17.45
C ARG A 84 -9.12 -4.73 -18.74
N ALA A 85 -9.07 -5.41 -19.88
CA ALA A 85 -8.99 -4.80 -21.21
C ALA A 85 -10.32 -4.14 -21.60
N LYS A 86 -10.62 -2.99 -21.00
CA LYS A 86 -11.81 -2.18 -21.26
C LYS A 86 -11.54 -0.73 -20.93
N THR A 87 -11.96 0.19 -21.80
CA THR A 87 -11.89 1.62 -21.55
C THR A 87 -12.56 2.01 -20.23
N LEU A 88 -11.92 2.90 -19.47
CA LEU A 88 -12.49 3.47 -18.25
C LEU A 88 -13.32 4.69 -18.63
N ASP A 89 -14.65 4.54 -18.62
CA ASP A 89 -15.56 5.67 -18.76
C ASP A 89 -15.87 6.33 -17.39
N ASN A 90 -16.55 7.48 -17.44
CA ASN A 90 -16.89 8.24 -16.22
C ASN A 90 -17.81 7.46 -15.28
N LYS A 91 -18.82 6.77 -15.80
CA LYS A 91 -19.77 6.01 -14.97
C LYS A 91 -19.07 4.89 -14.22
N GLU A 92 -18.16 4.22 -14.90
CA GLU A 92 -17.39 3.14 -14.32
C GLU A 92 -16.37 3.66 -13.31
N TRP A 93 -15.72 4.79 -13.59
CA TRP A 93 -14.86 5.48 -12.63
C TRP A 93 -15.61 5.82 -11.34
N ASP A 94 -16.77 6.46 -11.45
CA ASP A 94 -17.57 6.86 -10.29
C ASP A 94 -17.98 5.65 -9.43
N ARG A 95 -18.18 4.50 -10.07
CA ARG A 95 -18.47 3.23 -9.39
C ARG A 95 -17.26 2.65 -8.65
N ILE A 96 -16.05 2.69 -9.23
CA ILE A 96 -14.86 2.05 -8.63
C ILE A 96 -14.08 2.98 -7.70
N ARG A 97 -14.21 4.31 -7.85
CA ARG A 97 -13.46 5.31 -7.11
C ARG A 97 -13.60 5.17 -5.58
N PRO A 98 -14.79 4.99 -4.99
CA PRO A 98 -14.92 4.92 -3.53
C PRO A 98 -14.12 3.78 -2.92
N ASP A 99 -14.15 2.60 -3.55
CA ASP A 99 -13.39 1.42 -3.11
C ASP A 99 -11.87 1.63 -3.25
N LEU A 100 -11.43 2.24 -4.35
CA LEU A 100 -10.02 2.61 -4.54
C LEU A 100 -9.52 3.57 -3.46
N VAL A 101 -10.31 4.60 -3.15
CA VAL A 101 -9.99 5.58 -2.10
C VAL A 101 -9.91 4.91 -0.73
N ALA A 102 -10.91 4.09 -0.39
CA ALA A 102 -10.92 3.35 0.88
C ALA A 102 -9.70 2.44 1.08
N ARG A 103 -9.14 1.90 -0.02
CA ARG A 103 -7.91 1.10 0.02
C ARG A 103 -6.64 1.96 0.15
N LEU A 104 -6.64 3.19 -0.35
CA LEU A 104 -5.49 4.10 -0.31
C LEU A 104 -5.42 4.93 0.98
N ASP A 105 -6.53 5.18 1.66
CA ASP A 105 -6.52 5.94 2.91
C ASP A 105 -5.64 5.30 4.01
N PRO A 106 -5.65 3.97 4.24
CA PRO A 106 -4.70 3.33 5.15
C PRO A 106 -3.24 3.49 4.71
N VAL A 107 -2.97 3.53 3.40
CA VAL A 107 -1.63 3.76 2.85
C VAL A 107 -1.16 5.18 3.19
N ARG A 108 -2.05 6.18 3.05
CA ARG A 108 -1.77 7.57 3.46
C ARG A 108 -1.38 7.65 4.93
N VAL A 109 -2.16 7.03 5.81
CA VAL A 109 -1.87 7.02 7.25
C VAL A 109 -0.49 6.40 7.52
N ARG A 110 -0.20 5.25 6.91
CA ARG A 110 1.11 4.59 7.04
C ARG A 110 2.25 5.44 6.49
N LEU A 111 2.05 6.09 5.36
CA LEU A 111 3.04 6.97 4.74
C LEU A 111 3.41 8.14 5.66
N LEU A 112 2.39 8.80 6.24
CA LEU A 112 2.59 9.88 7.21
C LEU A 112 3.31 9.38 8.46
N GLU A 113 2.94 8.19 8.94
CA GLU A 113 3.59 7.55 10.08
C GLU A 113 5.07 7.25 9.79
N ASP A 114 5.40 6.62 8.65
CA ASP A 114 6.77 6.26 8.31
C ASP A 114 7.67 7.47 8.02
N LYS A 115 7.14 8.47 7.31
CA LYS A 115 7.95 9.60 6.81
C LYS A 115 7.99 10.80 7.76
N ILE A 116 6.94 11.03 8.53
CA ILE A 116 6.80 12.26 9.31
C ILE A 116 6.73 11.93 10.80
N TYR A 117 5.69 11.23 11.22
CA TYR A 117 5.41 11.10 12.65
C TYR A 117 6.39 10.16 13.35
N GLY A 118 6.85 9.10 12.68
CA GLY A 118 7.90 8.21 13.16
C GLY A 118 9.24 8.91 13.34
N GLN A 119 9.60 9.84 12.44
CA GLN A 119 10.78 10.69 12.59
C GLN A 119 10.65 11.60 13.83
N ARG A 120 9.48 12.23 14.01
CA ARG A 120 9.19 13.09 15.16
C ARG A 120 9.19 12.30 16.48
N ARG A 121 8.67 11.07 16.50
CA ARG A 121 8.74 10.16 17.64
C ARG A 121 10.17 9.75 17.99
N LYS A 122 11.06 9.57 17.00
CA LYS A 122 12.49 9.32 17.25
C LYS A 122 13.19 10.52 17.90
N ILE A 123 12.82 11.74 17.52
CA ILE A 123 13.29 12.96 18.20
C ILE A 123 12.79 12.95 19.65
N LEU A 124 11.48 12.75 19.86
CA LEU A 124 10.90 12.66 21.20
C LEU A 124 11.61 11.59 22.05
N MET A 125 11.79 10.39 21.53
CA MET A 125 12.47 9.29 22.24
C MET A 125 13.87 9.70 22.71
N THR A 126 14.62 10.40 21.85
CA THR A 126 15.95 10.92 22.18
C THR A 126 15.88 11.97 23.30
N GLU A 127 14.93 12.90 23.22
CA GLU A 127 14.74 13.93 24.24
C GLU A 127 14.21 13.37 25.57
N CYS A 128 13.34 12.35 25.54
CA CYS A 128 12.91 11.63 26.73
C CYS A 128 14.10 10.96 27.42
N THR A 129 14.99 10.30 26.68
CA THR A 129 16.21 9.71 27.25
C THR A 129 17.08 10.77 27.91
N LYS A 130 17.27 11.94 27.27
CA LYS A 130 18.04 13.05 27.86
C LYS A 130 17.36 13.61 29.11
N TYR A 131 16.05 13.77 29.09
CA TYR A 131 15.28 14.25 30.23
C TYR A 131 15.44 13.34 31.44
N LEU A 132 15.37 12.01 31.24
CA LEU A 132 15.56 11.02 32.31
C LEU A 132 17.00 10.94 32.86
N GLN A 133 17.99 11.44 32.10
CA GLN A 133 19.38 11.54 32.57
C GLN A 133 19.63 12.78 33.45
N GLN A 134 18.70 13.74 33.47
CA GLN A 134 18.83 14.94 34.29
C GLN A 134 18.46 14.65 35.75
N PRO A 135 19.07 15.33 36.72
CA PRO A 135 18.66 15.21 38.11
C PRO A 135 17.18 15.60 38.27
N PRO A 136 16.41 14.88 39.09
CA PRO A 136 15.02 15.22 39.34
C PRO A 136 14.87 16.67 39.79
N LEU A 137 13.82 17.35 39.31
CA LEU A 137 13.46 18.67 39.79
C LEU A 137 13.27 18.63 41.33
N PRO A 138 13.67 19.67 42.08
CA PRO A 138 13.47 19.72 43.51
C PRO A 138 11.98 19.49 43.87
N GLY A 139 11.70 18.44 44.64
CA GLY A 139 10.32 18.04 45.01
C GLY A 139 9.65 17.03 44.07
N ALA A 140 10.27 16.67 42.96
CA ALA A 140 9.79 15.66 42.03
C ALA A 140 10.26 14.25 42.45
N ALA A 141 9.61 13.67 43.47
CA ALA A 141 9.82 12.27 43.82
C ALA A 141 8.95 11.39 42.91
N PHE A 142 9.48 11.02 41.75
CA PHE A 142 8.81 10.08 40.85
C PHE A 142 9.68 8.85 40.66
N ASP A 143 9.41 7.79 41.44
CA ASP A 143 10.15 6.52 41.35
C ASP A 143 9.97 5.79 40.00
N VAL A 144 8.99 6.20 39.19
CA VAL A 144 8.56 5.57 37.95
C VAL A 144 8.10 6.67 36.97
N MET A 145 8.75 6.74 35.81
CA MET A 145 8.41 7.71 34.76
C MET A 145 7.72 7.03 33.58
N PRO A 146 6.82 7.73 32.88
CA PRO A 146 6.25 7.24 31.63
C PRO A 146 7.37 6.99 30.60
N ASN A 147 7.23 5.92 29.83
CA ASN A 147 8.15 5.66 28.73
C ASN A 147 7.87 6.64 27.57
N ALA A 148 8.74 6.68 26.57
CA ALA A 148 8.57 7.61 25.45
C ALA A 148 7.28 7.42 24.64
N ALA A 149 6.71 6.20 24.61
CA ALA A 149 5.44 5.94 23.95
C ALA A 149 4.27 6.52 24.77
N ASP A 150 4.26 6.34 26.10
CA ASP A 150 3.27 6.96 26.98
C ASP A 150 3.33 8.49 26.90
N VAL A 151 4.54 9.06 26.92
CA VAL A 151 4.75 10.50 26.78
C VAL A 151 4.21 11.01 25.44
N ALA A 152 4.38 10.25 24.36
CA ALA A 152 3.88 10.63 23.03
C ALA A 152 2.35 10.74 22.96
N GLU A 153 1.62 10.09 23.87
CA GLU A 153 0.15 10.15 23.94
C GLU A 153 -0.38 11.34 24.74
N PHE A 154 0.45 12.00 25.55
CA PHE A 154 0.05 13.23 26.24
C PHE A 154 -0.19 14.36 25.23
N ALA A 155 -1.28 15.10 25.42
CA ALA A 155 -1.74 16.10 24.44
C ALA A 155 -0.65 17.07 23.96
N PRO A 156 0.20 17.68 24.82
CA PRO A 156 1.25 18.59 24.33
C PRO A 156 2.26 17.93 23.40
N PHE A 157 2.60 16.67 23.63
CA PHE A 157 3.55 15.92 22.80
C PHE A 157 2.88 15.40 21.52
N ARG A 158 1.66 14.85 21.66
CA ARG A 158 0.87 14.35 20.55
C ARG A 158 0.59 15.45 19.53
N ASP A 159 0.22 16.65 19.99
CA ASP A 159 -0.08 17.78 19.13
C ASP A 159 1.17 18.25 18.34
N ILE A 160 2.35 18.22 18.98
CA ILE A 160 3.63 18.49 18.30
C ILE A 160 3.92 17.41 17.24
N ILE A 161 3.78 16.12 17.60
CA ILE A 161 4.04 14.99 16.69
C ILE A 161 3.08 15.05 15.50
N MET A 162 1.79 15.26 15.74
CA MET A 162 0.71 15.23 14.75
C MET A 162 0.51 16.57 14.03
N SER A 163 1.31 17.59 14.33
CA SER A 163 1.27 18.88 13.65
C SER A 163 1.40 18.73 12.11
N PRO A 164 0.95 19.72 11.31
CA PRO A 164 1.00 19.62 9.85
C PRO A 164 2.38 19.22 9.29
N GLU A 165 2.41 18.53 8.14
CA GLU A 165 3.65 18.08 7.48
C GLU A 165 4.64 19.22 7.23
N SER A 166 4.12 20.41 6.90
CA SER A 166 4.93 21.62 6.65
C SER A 166 5.69 22.13 7.87
N THR A 167 5.33 21.67 9.08
CA THR A 167 5.96 22.12 10.31
C THR A 167 7.28 21.39 10.54
N SER A 168 8.38 22.16 10.59
CA SER A 168 9.68 21.63 11.01
C SER A 168 9.68 21.40 12.52
N ILE A 169 9.87 20.14 12.92
CA ILE A 169 9.95 19.73 14.33
C ILE A 169 11.39 19.37 14.65
N THR A 170 11.92 19.96 15.73
CA THR A 170 13.26 19.69 16.24
C THR A 170 13.19 19.44 17.75
N ALA A 171 14.32 19.15 18.39
CA ALA A 171 14.38 18.97 19.84
C ALA A 171 13.79 20.17 20.61
N SER A 172 14.02 21.40 20.14
CA SER A 172 13.51 22.60 20.82
C SER A 172 12.00 22.71 20.80
N SER A 173 11.33 22.10 19.83
CA SER A 173 9.87 22.06 19.73
C SER A 173 9.23 21.41 20.96
N PHE A 174 9.93 20.47 21.61
CA PHE A 174 9.39 19.73 22.77
C PHE A 174 9.67 20.38 24.13
N ILE A 175 10.48 21.45 24.20
CA ILE A 175 10.91 22.04 25.49
C ILE A 175 9.71 22.42 26.37
N SER A 176 8.73 23.13 25.80
CA SER A 176 7.54 23.56 26.57
C SER A 176 6.65 22.40 26.98
N ALA A 177 6.60 21.32 26.20
CA ALA A 177 5.87 20.11 26.57
C ALA A 177 6.57 19.37 27.73
N PHE A 178 7.90 19.27 27.72
CA PHE A 178 8.67 18.69 28.82
C PHE A 178 8.54 19.49 30.13
N GLN A 179 8.36 20.81 30.07
CA GLN A 179 8.08 21.61 31.27
C GLN A 179 6.76 21.25 31.94
N GLN A 180 5.77 20.79 31.16
CA GLN A 180 4.46 20.37 31.66
C GLN A 180 4.42 18.87 32.02
N LEU A 181 5.45 18.09 31.63
CA LEU A 181 5.48 16.64 31.86
C LEU A 181 5.22 16.25 33.33
N PRO A 182 5.81 16.91 34.35
CA PRO A 182 5.56 16.59 35.76
C PRO A 182 4.09 16.64 36.17
N ASP A 183 3.27 17.50 35.53
CA ASP A 183 1.85 17.65 35.87
C ASP A 183 1.01 16.47 35.37
N PHE A 184 1.45 15.78 34.31
CA PHE A 184 0.75 14.62 33.75
C PHE A 184 1.09 13.31 34.46
N VAL A 185 2.29 13.19 35.03
CA VAL A 185 2.79 11.95 35.65
C VAL A 185 1.86 11.38 36.73
N PRO A 186 1.28 12.17 37.66
CA PRO A 186 0.38 11.63 38.67
C PRO A 186 -0.86 10.95 38.08
N SER A 187 -1.48 11.60 37.08
CA SER A 187 -2.69 11.07 36.43
C SER A 187 -2.40 9.81 35.62
N TRP A 188 -1.26 9.77 34.91
CA TRP A 188 -0.80 8.60 34.19
C TRP A 188 -0.50 7.44 35.14
N ARG A 189 0.17 7.71 36.26
CA ARG A 189 0.48 6.67 37.25
C ARG A 189 -0.79 6.08 37.86
N ALA A 190 -1.73 6.93 38.28
CA ALA A 190 -3.01 6.47 38.83
C ALA A 190 -3.77 5.57 37.83
N LYS A 191 -3.69 5.88 36.53
CA LYS A 191 -4.28 5.05 35.48
C LYS A 191 -3.61 3.68 35.38
N ILE A 192 -2.27 3.62 35.31
CA ILE A 192 -1.53 2.36 35.20
C ILE A 192 -1.71 1.51 36.47
N ASP A 193 -1.72 2.13 37.65
CA ASP A 193 -1.97 1.44 38.92
C ASP A 193 -3.37 0.80 38.93
N HIS A 194 -4.39 1.50 38.43
CA HIS A 194 -5.75 0.96 38.28
C HIS A 194 -5.80 -0.21 37.29
N GLU A 195 -5.20 -0.06 36.10
CA GLU A 195 -5.16 -1.13 35.09
C GLU A 195 -4.45 -2.39 35.60
N PHE A 196 -3.39 -2.20 36.40
CA PHE A 196 -2.68 -3.31 37.05
C PHE A 196 -3.56 -4.03 38.07
N MET A 197 -4.30 -3.29 38.91
CA MET A 197 -5.21 -3.87 39.90
C MET A 197 -6.38 -4.62 39.25
N ASP A 198 -6.99 -4.05 38.20
CA ASP A 198 -8.08 -4.72 37.46
C ASP A 198 -7.63 -6.07 36.86
N GLN A 199 -6.43 -6.12 36.29
CA GLN A 199 -5.87 -7.36 35.76
C GLN A 199 -5.56 -8.38 36.86
N PHE A 200 -5.14 -7.91 38.04
CA PHE A 200 -4.88 -8.78 39.18
C PHE A 200 -6.16 -9.44 39.69
N GLU A 201 -7.25 -8.68 39.80
CA GLU A 201 -8.56 -9.18 40.22
C GLU A 201 -9.16 -10.16 39.18
N ALA A 202 -9.12 -9.81 37.90
CA ALA A 202 -9.64 -10.67 36.83
C ALA A 202 -8.92 -12.03 36.72
N ASN A 203 -7.61 -12.07 36.97
CA ASN A 203 -6.84 -13.32 36.97
C ASN A 203 -7.05 -14.15 38.23
N HIS A 204 -7.46 -13.54 39.34
CA HIS A 204 -7.73 -14.28 40.58
C HIS A 204 -9.08 -15.02 40.54
N ASP A 205 -10.06 -14.48 39.81
CA ASP A 205 -11.38 -15.10 39.63
C ASP A 205 -11.42 -16.26 38.61
N ASP A 206 -10.44 -16.36 37.69
CA ASP A 206 -10.41 -17.42 36.67
C ASP A 206 -9.71 -18.71 37.12
N HIS A 207 -8.91 -18.67 38.20
CA HIS A 207 -8.26 -19.84 38.79
C HIS A 207 -9.07 -20.53 39.90
N GLY A 208 -10.32 -20.10 40.10
CA GLY A 208 -11.24 -20.62 41.13
C GLY A 208 -12.30 -21.63 40.64
N LYS A 209 -12.17 -22.21 39.43
CA LYS A 209 -13.08 -23.25 38.93
C LYS A 209 -12.37 -24.54 38.54
#